data_AF-A0A1L0BBI3-F1
#
_entry.id   AF-A0A1L0BBI3-F1
#
_cell.length_a   1.000
_cell.length_b   1.000
_cell.length_c   1.000
_cell.angle_alpha   90.00
_cell.angle_beta   90.00
_cell.angle_gamma   90.00
#
_symmetry.space_group_name_H-M   'P 1'
#
loop_
_entity.id
_entity.type
_entity.pdbx_description
1 polymer ?
#
loop_
_entity_poly.entity_id
_entity_poly.type
_entity_poly.pdbx_seq_one_letter_code
_entity_poly.pdbx_strand_id
1 'polypeptide(L)'
;MLQSKQVSQVLAQVVAGDNASTKGPISVSLLSAKGLPLTTVTSTHVADTTLTADNLRVYSLLAINSFHQQAKCGDDDVDNWALLDLDGSLRAMVRKFSTLENNSENYHNDMFVVLFYSGDYSDALAKVRLDLLTLALAEGLRGYMSH
;
A
#
# COMPACT_ATOMS: atom_id res chain seq x y z
N MET A 1 7.65 -7.31 20.06
CA MET A 1 6.72 -6.20 19.78
C MET A 1 7.18 -5.53 18.50
N LEU A 2 6.35 -5.57 17.47
CA LEU A 2 6.62 -4.95 16.18
C LEU A 2 6.88 -3.44 16.42
N GLN A 3 8.11 -2.97 16.21
CA GLN A 3 8.43 -1.57 16.45
C GLN A 3 7.76 -0.76 15.33
N SER A 4 6.56 -0.23 15.58
CA SER A 4 5.81 0.65 14.66
C SER A 4 6.69 1.72 13.99
N LYS A 5 7.76 2.16 14.67
CA LYS A 5 8.79 3.05 14.14
C LYS A 5 9.55 2.47 12.93
N GLN A 6 9.95 1.20 12.97
CA GLN A 6 10.66 0.54 11.88
C GLN A 6 9.77 0.38 10.64
N VAL A 7 8.52 -0.04 10.84
CA VAL A 7 7.53 -0.13 9.74
C VAL A 7 7.30 1.24 9.12
N SER A 8 7.13 2.28 9.93
CA SER A 8 6.98 3.66 9.46
C SER A 8 8.21 4.14 8.69
N GLN A 9 9.43 3.75 9.09
CA GLN A 9 10.66 4.09 8.37
C GLN A 9 10.72 3.42 6.99
N VAL A 10 10.38 2.13 6.89
CA VAL A 10 10.33 1.41 5.61
C VAL A 10 9.30 2.05 4.67
N LEU A 11 8.11 2.36 5.19
CA LEU A 11 7.07 3.08 4.44
C LEU A 11 7.55 4.47 3.99
N ALA A 12 8.26 5.21 4.86
CA ALA A 12 8.79 6.53 4.55
C ALA A 12 9.84 6.52 3.43
N GLN A 13 10.65 5.46 3.31
CA GLN A 13 11.66 5.35 2.23
C GLN A 13 11.02 5.36 0.84
N VAL A 14 9.84 4.75 0.70
CA VAL A 14 9.09 4.72 -0.58
C VAL A 14 8.59 6.10 -0.97
N VAL A 15 8.20 6.89 0.03
CA VAL A 15 7.64 8.22 -0.15
C VAL A 15 8.75 9.28 -0.32
N ALA A 16 9.88 9.12 0.36
CA ALA A 16 11.03 10.04 0.32
C ALA A 16 12.00 9.78 -0.85
N GLY A 17 11.93 8.61 -1.50
CA GLY A 17 12.88 8.21 -2.54
C GLY A 17 12.79 8.99 -3.86
N ASP A 18 11.92 9.99 -3.99
CA ASP A 18 11.76 10.79 -5.21
C ASP A 18 12.01 12.30 -4.98
N ASN A 19 13.10 12.64 -4.29
CA ASN A 19 13.50 14.02 -4.01
C ASN A 19 13.76 14.89 -5.26
N ALA A 20 13.73 14.29 -6.47
CA ALA A 20 13.97 14.98 -7.74
C ALA A 20 12.68 15.29 -8.52
N SER A 21 11.53 14.69 -8.18
CA SER A 21 10.27 14.86 -8.91
C SER A 21 9.19 15.42 -7.99
N THR A 22 8.61 16.56 -8.36
CA THR A 22 7.40 17.10 -7.70
C THR A 22 6.15 16.25 -7.95
N LYS A 23 6.27 15.20 -8.78
CA LYS A 23 5.19 14.31 -9.23
C LYS A 23 5.56 12.88 -8.86
N GLY A 24 5.38 12.51 -7.59
CA GLY A 24 5.81 11.22 -7.06
C GLY A 24 4.81 10.59 -6.10
N PRO A 25 5.24 9.58 -5.32
CA PRO A 25 4.49 9.02 -4.20
C PRO A 25 4.04 10.09 -3.21
N ILE A 26 2.75 10.09 -2.88
CA ILE A 26 2.12 11.06 -1.99
C ILE A 26 1.98 10.47 -0.59
N SER A 27 1.45 9.26 -0.50
CA SER A 27 1.20 8.60 0.78
C SER A 27 1.22 7.10 0.62
N VAL A 28 1.52 6.40 1.71
CA VAL A 28 1.47 4.94 1.75
C VAL A 28 0.81 4.51 3.06
N SER A 29 -0.11 3.56 2.95
CA SER A 29 -0.86 3.02 4.08
C SER A 29 -0.69 1.51 4.16
N LEU A 30 -0.23 1.02 5.31
CA LEU A 30 -0.31 -0.39 5.67
C LEU A 30 -1.66 -0.64 6.35
N LEU A 31 -2.39 -1.63 5.85
CA LEU A 31 -3.74 -1.98 6.27
C LEU A 31 -3.79 -3.44 6.72
N SER A 32 -4.63 -3.74 7.70
CA SER A 32 -4.94 -5.11 8.11
C SER A 32 -5.79 -5.84 7.06
N ALA A 33 -6.00 -7.15 7.24
CA ALA A 33 -6.89 -7.97 6.42
C ALA A 33 -8.31 -7.37 6.26
N LYS A 34 -8.77 -6.61 7.25
CA LYS A 34 -10.10 -5.98 7.29
C LYS A 34 -10.11 -4.60 6.61
N GLY A 35 -8.97 -4.17 6.06
CA GLY A 35 -8.79 -2.84 5.48
C GLY A 35 -8.62 -1.71 6.50
N LEU A 36 -8.35 -2.04 7.76
CA LEU A 36 -8.13 -1.03 8.80
C LEU A 36 -6.69 -0.50 8.73
N PRO A 37 -6.48 0.83 8.67
CA PRO A 37 -5.14 1.39 8.66
C PRO A 37 -4.38 1.13 9.95
N LEU A 38 -3.23 0.47 9.83
CA LEU A 38 -2.29 0.21 10.92
C LEU A 38 -1.25 1.33 11.03
N THR A 39 -0.76 1.81 9.88
CA THR A 39 0.18 2.92 9.80
C THR A 39 0.02 3.59 8.45
N THR A 40 0.14 4.92 8.42
CA THR A 40 0.13 5.71 7.19
C THR A 40 1.24 6.72 7.25
N VAL A 41 2.00 6.83 6.17
CA VAL A 41 3.08 7.80 6.00
C VAL A 41 2.74 8.67 4.81
N THR A 42 2.81 9.98 4.99
CA THR A 42 2.53 10.96 3.94
C THR A 42 3.79 11.76 3.65
N SER A 43 3.98 12.10 2.37
CA SER A 43 5.10 12.90 1.90
C SER A 43 5.03 14.29 2.49
N THR A 44 6.17 14.81 2.93
CA THR A 44 6.29 16.20 3.39
C THR A 44 6.21 17.20 2.23
N HIS A 45 6.34 16.74 0.99
CA HIS A 45 6.37 17.59 -0.21
C HIS A 45 4.99 17.88 -0.80
N VAL A 46 3.95 17.16 -0.38
CA VAL A 46 2.59 17.39 -0.86
C VAL A 46 1.94 18.43 0.04
N ALA A 47 2.09 19.70 -0.35
CA ALA A 47 1.46 20.85 0.29
C ALA A 47 -0.01 21.04 -0.12
N ASP A 48 -0.65 20.01 -0.71
CA ASP A 48 -2.07 20.05 -1.01
C ASP A 48 -2.89 19.87 0.27
N THR A 49 -3.43 20.99 0.75
CA THR A 49 -4.31 21.10 1.93
C THR A 49 -5.63 20.35 1.76
N THR A 50 -5.90 19.76 0.59
CA THR A 50 -7.11 19.01 0.25
C THR A 50 -7.05 17.54 0.63
N LEU A 51 -5.85 16.95 0.75
CA LEU A 51 -5.69 15.52 1.04
C LEU A 51 -5.56 15.28 2.55
N THR A 52 -6.71 15.18 3.23
CA THR A 52 -6.74 14.91 4.67
C THR A 52 -6.48 13.44 4.98
N ALA A 53 -6.12 13.14 6.23
CA ALA A 53 -5.99 11.76 6.71
C ALA A 53 -7.29 10.96 6.54
N ASP A 54 -8.45 11.59 6.68
CA ASP A 54 -9.74 10.93 6.51
C ASP A 54 -10.03 10.61 5.04
N ASN A 55 -9.66 11.50 4.11
CA ASN A 55 -9.74 11.21 2.68
C ASN A 55 -8.89 9.99 2.32
N LEU A 56 -7.65 9.92 2.82
CA LEU A 56 -6.76 8.77 2.61
C LEU A 56 -7.36 7.45 3.14
N ARG A 57 -8.05 7.49 4.28
CA ARG A 57 -8.74 6.31 4.82
C ARG A 57 -9.89 5.87 3.93
N VAL A 58 -10.73 6.81 3.50
CA VAL A 58 -11.85 6.53 2.58
C VAL A 58 -11.33 5.95 1.27
N TYR A 59 -10.30 6.57 0.68
CA TYR A 59 -9.70 6.10 -0.56
C TYR A 59 -9.01 4.74 -0.42
N SER A 60 -8.40 4.46 0.74
CA SER A 60 -7.83 3.13 1.04
C SER A 60 -8.90 2.04 1.02
N LEU A 61 -10.08 2.33 1.58
CA LEU A 61 -11.21 1.39 1.57
C LEU A 61 -11.77 1.20 0.15
N LEU A 62 -11.84 2.27 -0.65
CA LEU A 62 -12.24 2.17 -2.06
C LEU A 62 -11.25 1.31 -2.86
N ALA A 63 -9.95 1.51 -2.65
CA ALA A 63 -8.90 0.71 -3.31
C ALA A 63 -9.01 -0.77 -2.96
N ILE A 64 -9.20 -1.11 -1.68
CA ILE A 64 -9.42 -2.50 -1.23
C ILE A 64 -10.71 -3.09 -1.82
N ASN A 65 -11.80 -2.33 -1.82
CA ASN A 65 -13.06 -2.82 -2.40
C ASN A 65 -12.91 -3.09 -3.89
N SER A 66 -12.21 -2.22 -4.62
CA SER A 66 -11.87 -2.43 -6.03
C SER A 66 -11.04 -3.70 -6.23
N PHE A 67 -10.02 -3.92 -5.38
CA PHE A 67 -9.20 -5.13 -5.41
C PHE A 67 -10.00 -6.42 -5.19
N HIS A 68 -10.99 -6.41 -4.30
CA HIS A 68 -11.86 -7.55 -4.04
C HIS A 68 -12.89 -7.79 -5.16
N GLN A 69 -13.29 -6.74 -5.88
CA GLN A 69 -14.23 -6.83 -6.99
C GLN A 69 -13.57 -7.22 -8.32
N GLN A 70 -12.24 -7.10 -8.43
CA GLN A 70 -11.49 -7.51 -9.61
C GLN A 70 -11.67 -9.01 -9.86
N ALA A 71 -12.02 -9.36 -11.11
CA ALA A 71 -12.05 -10.74 -11.56
C ALA A 71 -10.64 -11.35 -11.46
N LYS A 72 -10.54 -12.49 -10.78
CA LYS A 72 -9.28 -13.20 -10.55
C LYS A 72 -9.06 -14.23 -11.65
N CYS A 73 -7.84 -14.28 -12.19
CA CYS A 73 -7.47 -15.18 -13.28
C CYS A 73 -6.78 -16.47 -12.81
N GLY A 74 -6.45 -16.56 -11.51
CA GLY A 74 -5.74 -17.68 -10.91
C GLY A 74 -4.22 -17.53 -10.91
N ASP A 75 -3.70 -16.38 -11.35
CA ASP A 75 -2.28 -16.04 -11.31
C ASP A 75 -2.05 -15.02 -10.18
N ASP A 76 -1.37 -15.45 -9.12
CA ASP A 76 -1.08 -14.63 -7.94
C ASP A 76 -0.32 -13.34 -8.26
N ASP A 77 0.54 -13.32 -9.28
CA ASP A 77 1.32 -12.11 -9.61
C ASP A 77 0.44 -11.01 -10.22
N VAL A 78 -0.65 -11.41 -10.88
CA VAL A 78 -1.63 -10.51 -11.49
C VAL A 78 -2.77 -10.21 -10.51
N ASP A 79 -3.18 -11.20 -9.73
CA ASP A 79 -4.36 -11.16 -8.88
C ASP A 79 -4.11 -10.47 -7.53
N ASN A 80 -2.87 -10.33 -7.09
CA ASN A 80 -2.50 -9.74 -5.79
C ASN A 80 -2.30 -8.23 -5.80
N TRP A 81 -2.65 -7.52 -6.88
CA TRP A 81 -2.66 -6.06 -6.87
C TRP A 81 -3.79 -5.49 -7.74
N ALA A 82 -4.14 -4.23 -7.50
CA ALA A 82 -5.10 -3.48 -8.32
C ALA A 82 -4.70 -2.01 -8.41
N LEU A 83 -5.16 -1.35 -9.46
CA LEU A 83 -5.01 0.09 -9.69
C LEU A 83 -6.40 0.73 -9.69
N LEU A 84 -6.53 1.84 -8.95
CA LEU A 84 -7.73 2.66 -8.89
C LEU A 84 -7.38 4.12 -9.23
N ASP A 85 -8.06 4.68 -10.23
CA ASP A 85 -8.04 6.11 -10.50
C ASP A 85 -9.10 6.79 -9.63
N LEU A 86 -8.71 7.79 -8.82
CA LEU A 86 -9.58 8.42 -7.84
C LEU A 86 -10.14 9.75 -8.34
N ASP A 87 -9.29 10.60 -8.91
CA ASP A 87 -9.67 11.95 -9.32
C ASP A 87 -8.78 12.53 -10.45
N GLY A 88 -8.29 11.68 -11.36
CA GLY A 88 -7.50 12.05 -12.55
C GLY A 88 -6.08 12.59 -12.26
N SER A 89 -5.90 13.24 -11.11
CA SER A 89 -4.65 13.77 -10.56
C SER A 89 -4.12 12.89 -9.42
N LEU A 90 -4.94 11.98 -8.90
CA LEU A 90 -4.62 11.06 -7.82
C LEU A 90 -4.97 9.63 -8.20
N ARG A 91 -4.01 8.73 -8.03
CA ARG A 91 -4.17 7.29 -8.22
C ARG A 91 -3.80 6.54 -6.95
N ALA A 92 -4.44 5.39 -6.77
CA ALA A 92 -4.15 4.46 -5.68
C ALA A 92 -3.83 3.09 -6.26
N MET A 93 -2.70 2.52 -5.87
CA MET A 93 -2.37 1.13 -6.16
C MET A 93 -2.36 0.35 -4.86
N VAL A 94 -3.06 -0.78 -4.85
CA VAL A 94 -3.14 -1.68 -3.71
C VAL A 94 -2.46 -2.99 -4.04
N ARG A 95 -1.71 -3.54 -3.07
CA ARG A 95 -1.12 -4.88 -3.17
C ARG A 95 -1.38 -5.66 -1.89
N LYS A 96 -1.82 -6.91 -2.08
CA LYS A 96 -1.99 -7.92 -1.04
C LYS A 96 -0.67 -8.64 -0.80
N PHE A 97 -0.33 -8.91 0.45
CA PHE A 97 0.79 -9.78 0.82
C PHE A 97 0.48 -10.58 2.09
N SER A 98 1.12 -11.74 2.25
CA SER A 98 1.01 -12.57 3.46
C SER A 98 2.26 -12.42 4.32
N THR A 99 2.07 -12.46 5.64
CA THR A 99 3.18 -12.52 6.61
C THR A 99 3.47 -13.93 7.13
N LEU A 100 2.67 -14.92 6.69
CA LEU A 100 2.84 -16.33 7.04
C LEU A 100 3.23 -17.13 5.79
N GLU A 101 4.05 -18.16 6.00
CA GLU A 101 4.41 -19.10 4.95
C GLU A 101 3.19 -19.98 4.59
N ASN A 102 3.02 -20.26 3.30
CA ASN A 102 1.85 -20.93 2.68
C ASN A 102 1.50 -22.32 3.27
N ASN A 103 2.31 -22.88 4.16
CA ASN A 103 2.10 -24.17 4.81
C ASN A 103 1.23 -24.10 6.08
N SER A 104 0.72 -22.91 6.43
CA SER A 104 -0.07 -22.69 7.64
C SER A 104 -1.56 -22.84 7.33
N GLU A 105 -2.06 -24.08 7.28
CA GLU A 105 -3.37 -24.47 6.71
C GLU A 105 -4.64 -23.78 7.27
N ASN A 106 -4.58 -22.81 8.19
CA ASN A 106 -5.80 -22.17 8.71
C ASN A 106 -5.68 -20.68 9.08
N TYR A 107 -4.55 -20.01 8.77
CA TYR A 107 -4.38 -18.60 9.11
C TYR A 107 -3.86 -17.80 7.91
N HIS A 108 -4.78 -17.27 7.10
CA HIS A 108 -4.44 -16.22 6.13
C HIS A 108 -4.29 -14.91 6.89
N ASN A 109 -3.06 -14.57 7.28
CA ASN A 109 -2.77 -13.23 7.79
C ASN A 109 -2.39 -12.30 6.63
N ASP A 110 -3.41 -12.06 5.81
CA ASP A 110 -3.31 -11.18 4.66
C ASP A 110 -3.26 -9.72 5.12
N MET A 111 -2.35 -8.95 4.55
CA MET A 111 -2.27 -7.52 4.72
C MET A 111 -2.30 -6.82 3.37
N PHE A 112 -2.63 -5.54 3.41
CA PHE A 112 -2.68 -4.72 2.22
C PHE A 112 -1.78 -3.51 2.39
N VAL A 113 -1.10 -3.14 1.32
CA VAL A 113 -0.43 -1.85 1.20
C VAL A 113 -1.14 -1.06 0.12
N VAL A 114 -1.49 0.19 0.43
CA VAL A 114 -2.01 1.15 -0.55
C VAL A 114 -1.00 2.25 -0.73
N LEU A 115 -0.58 2.47 -1.98
CA LEU A 115 0.28 3.57 -2.41
C LEU A 115 -0.56 4.59 -3.17
N PHE A 116 -0.59 5.81 -2.65
CA PHE A 116 -1.18 6.97 -3.29
C PHE A 116 -0.09 7.76 -4.01
N TYR A 117 -0.34 8.12 -5.26
CA TYR A 117 0.61 8.86 -6.09
C TYR A 117 -0.10 9.76 -7.10
N SER A 118 0.64 10.75 -7.62
CA SER A 118 0.10 11.67 -8.63
C SER A 118 -0.25 10.94 -9.93
N GLY A 119 -1.34 11.31 -10.59
CA GLY A 119 -1.74 10.76 -11.89
C GLY A 119 -0.71 10.96 -13.01
N ASP A 120 0.19 11.94 -12.86
CA ASP A 120 1.31 12.17 -13.78
C ASP A 120 2.52 11.27 -13.51
N TYR A 121 2.53 10.53 -12.40
CA TYR A 121 3.60 9.60 -12.07
C TYR A 121 3.38 8.25 -12.75
N SER A 122 4.47 7.62 -13.19
CA SER A 122 4.40 6.37 -13.95
C SER A 122 3.86 5.23 -13.09
N ASP A 123 2.79 4.58 -13.57
CA ASP A 123 2.22 3.39 -12.93
C ASP A 123 3.26 2.26 -12.80
N ALA A 124 4.18 2.14 -13.77
CA ALA A 124 5.25 1.14 -13.72
C ALA A 124 6.24 1.42 -12.57
N LEU A 125 6.62 2.69 -12.36
CA LEU A 125 7.47 3.08 -11.23
C LEU A 125 6.75 2.89 -9.90
N ALA A 126 5.47 3.26 -9.83
CA ALA A 126 4.64 3.04 -8.65
C ALA A 126 4.56 1.55 -8.30
N LYS A 127 4.34 0.69 -9.31
CA LYS A 127 4.30 -0.76 -9.15
C LYS A 127 5.61 -1.31 -8.62
N VAL A 128 6.75 -0.95 -9.23
CA VAL A 128 8.07 -1.40 -8.77
C VAL A 128 8.31 -1.00 -7.30
N ARG A 129 7.98 0.25 -6.93
CA ARG A 129 8.11 0.72 -5.54
C ARG A 129 7.21 -0.06 -4.59
N LEU A 130 5.95 -0.29 -4.97
CA LEU A 130 5.01 -1.07 -4.17
C LEU A 130 5.49 -2.51 -3.98
N ASP A 131 6.07 -3.11 -5.01
CA ASP A 131 6.57 -4.48 -4.99
C ASP A 131 7.74 -4.63 -4.03
N LEU A 132 8.75 -3.75 -4.15
CA LEU A 132 9.88 -3.70 -3.23
C LEU A 132 9.43 -3.46 -1.79
N LEU A 133 8.44 -2.59 -1.58
CA LEU A 133 7.88 -2.32 -0.28
C LEU A 133 7.21 -3.56 0.32
N THR A 134 6.36 -4.25 -0.46
CA THR A 134 5.66 -5.44 0.02
C THR A 134 6.61 -6.59 0.32
N LEU A 135 7.70 -6.74 -0.43
CA LEU A 135 8.75 -7.72 -0.13
C LEU A 135 9.43 -7.41 1.20
N ALA A 136 9.86 -6.16 1.40
CA ALA A 136 10.50 -5.73 2.64
C ALA A 136 9.56 -5.86 3.86
N LEU A 137 8.26 -5.58 3.68
CA LEU A 137 7.25 -5.75 4.73
C LEU A 137 6.94 -7.22 4.99
N ALA A 138 6.81 -8.07 3.96
CA ALA A 138 6.58 -9.50 4.16
C ALA A 138 7.71 -10.14 4.98
N GLU A 139 8.97 -9.77 4.70
CA GLU A 139 10.13 -10.22 5.46
C GLU A 139 10.15 -9.62 6.88
N GLY A 140 9.99 -8.31 7.00
CA GLY A 140 10.06 -7.60 8.29
C GLY A 140 8.89 -7.90 9.24
N LEU A 141 7.74 -8.33 8.69
CA LEU A 141 6.54 -8.68 9.44
C LEU A 141 6.32 -10.19 9.54
N ARG A 142 7.29 -11.01 9.14
CA ARG A 142 7.14 -12.47 9.14
C ARG A 142 6.72 -12.99 10.52
N GLY A 143 5.63 -13.75 10.58
CA GLY A 143 5.06 -14.28 11.83
C GLY A 143 4.22 -13.28 12.64
N TYR A 144 4.03 -12.05 12.18
CA TYR A 144 3.05 -11.13 12.76
C TYR A 144 1.63 -11.60 12.41
N MET A 145 0.71 -11.49 13.36
CA MET A 145 -0.73 -11.73 13.18
C MET A 145 -1.50 -10.46 13.55
N SER A 146 -2.33 -9.94 12.63
CA SER A 146 -3.27 -8.86 12.96
C SER A 146 -4.59 -9.47 13.44
N HIS A 147 -4.91 -9.31 14.71
CA HIS A 147 -6.21 -9.72 15.29
C HIS A 147 -7.35 -8.78 14.83
#